data_AF-Q2IGG5-F1
#
_entry.id   AF-Q2IGG5-F1
#
_cell.length_a   1.000
_cell.length_b   1.000
_cell.length_c   1.000
_cell.angle_alpha   90.00
_cell.angle_beta   90.00
_cell.angle_gamma   90.00
#
_symmetry.space_group_name_H-M   'P 1'
#
loop_
_entity.id
_entity.type
_entity.pdbx_description
1 polymer ?
#
loop_
_entity_poly.entity_id
_entity_poly.type
_entity_poly.pdbx_seq_one_letter_code
_entity_poly.pdbx_strand_id
1 'polypeptide(L)'
;MRNRGRWGIRAAVLGALVWLPLVGGAAEPGPTRLTAELERRGFHVTPGGVEVWNRGEAWCRYAPDIDHAWYNNNAPYLVLKVPRAAGSAELVQDFKLRPDEAIVLVGTTPPPERYFAFYAWIASKVYPDGQRLPGLMVAPTDPVNHLSIKTEGPPGDPFGKRVALVFTPDRGTYRSVLQALGDVGYSTDAVNQVVFPASMLNLGDGDAADDFRIQMRNAMWEDGYENAGEAYIRNAPLRMFRVTPRVPVDEGDLDPFPLPGLRIRGTGQSEVYLWNTLGVLRQRILDANPGMDAKDVPVTVPVGYEGMDDLQRAVPVGGDARDAFCLQAGYLPEFLSWDDQITLGDGEFLMAFGANHAATGKTSYMSINVYTGEAKDGKLSIGTVDDRKLSGTAARFLPPGDPAAGLMYAYKISRSCGGEANCLQVPSEDLVKKCRRLDVGPDTVLGLLYRMYLEPATKSGAAMQEVLYDRLIKFSPGKAAP
;
A
#
# COMPACT_ATOMS: atom_id res chain seq x y z
N MET A 1 -64.09 30.25 -54.23
CA MET A 1 -64.35 31.67 -53.87
C MET A 1 -63.73 31.91 -52.50
N ARG A 2 -62.93 32.99 -52.36
CA ARG A 2 -62.64 33.86 -51.18
C ARG A 2 -62.76 33.24 -49.76
N ASN A 3 -61.91 33.51 -48.76
CA ASN A 3 -60.67 34.29 -48.57
C ASN A 3 -60.27 34.07 -47.09
N ARG A 4 -58.95 33.95 -46.82
CA ARG A 4 -58.15 34.41 -45.64
C ARG A 4 -58.69 34.29 -44.19
N GLY A 5 -57.82 33.80 -43.30
CA GLY A 5 -57.93 34.10 -41.86
C GLY A 5 -56.87 33.52 -40.92
N ARG A 6 -55.67 34.10 -40.91
CA ARG A 6 -54.70 34.23 -39.79
C ARG A 6 -54.12 32.99 -39.09
N TRP A 7 -52.79 32.88 -39.26
CA TRP A 7 -51.86 32.14 -38.42
C TRP A 7 -51.80 32.71 -37.00
N GLY A 8 -51.97 31.85 -36.00
CA GLY A 8 -51.63 32.11 -34.61
C GLY A 8 -50.53 31.13 -34.18
N ILE A 9 -49.34 31.66 -33.91
CA ILE A 9 -48.21 30.93 -33.35
C ILE A 9 -48.55 30.59 -31.89
N ARG A 10 -48.69 29.31 -31.56
CA ARG A 10 -48.61 28.81 -30.18
C ARG A 10 -47.30 28.03 -30.04
N ALA A 11 -46.30 28.68 -29.45
CA ALA A 11 -45.12 28.02 -28.95
C ALA A 11 -45.51 27.15 -27.74
N ALA A 12 -45.40 25.84 -27.88
CA ALA A 12 -45.51 24.91 -26.77
C ALA A 12 -44.20 24.97 -25.97
N VAL A 13 -44.25 25.60 -24.79
CA VAL A 13 -43.18 25.52 -23.79
C VAL A 13 -43.27 24.14 -23.15
N LEU A 14 -42.48 23.19 -23.65
CA LEU A 14 -42.16 21.94 -22.96
C LEU A 14 -41.24 22.27 -21.79
N GLY A 15 -41.82 22.47 -20.62
CA GLY A 15 -41.08 22.57 -19.36
C GLY A 15 -40.40 21.24 -19.07
N ALA A 16 -39.07 21.22 -19.17
CA ALA A 16 -38.26 20.12 -18.67
C ALA A 16 -38.38 20.10 -17.13
N LEU A 17 -39.14 19.13 -16.63
CA LEU A 17 -39.10 18.71 -15.23
C LEU A 17 -37.72 18.12 -14.97
N VAL A 18 -36.80 18.97 -14.49
CA VAL A 18 -35.56 18.52 -13.87
C VAL A 18 -35.96 17.79 -12.59
N TRP A 19 -35.83 16.46 -12.62
CA TRP A 19 -35.87 15.63 -11.44
C TRP A 19 -34.60 15.93 -10.63
N LEU A 20 -34.69 16.89 -9.71
CA LEU A 20 -33.70 17.10 -8.67
C LEU A 20 -33.77 15.88 -7.73
N PRO A 21 -32.69 15.08 -7.58
CA PRO A 21 -32.69 14.07 -6.56
C PRO A 21 -32.64 14.79 -5.20
N LEU A 22 -33.74 14.71 -4.46
CA LEU A 22 -33.78 15.04 -3.03
C LEU A 22 -32.96 13.98 -2.28
N VAL A 23 -31.63 14.09 -2.34
CA VAL A 23 -30.74 13.43 -1.37
C VAL A 23 -30.60 14.38 -0.18
N GLY A 24 -31.65 14.44 0.64
CA GLY A 24 -31.55 14.95 2.00
C GLY A 24 -30.92 13.87 2.89
N GLY A 25 -29.66 13.50 2.61
CA GLY A 25 -28.86 12.78 3.58
C GLY A 25 -28.60 13.70 4.75
N ALA A 26 -28.86 13.25 5.98
CA ALA A 26 -28.46 13.98 7.17
C ALA A 26 -26.97 14.37 7.01
N ALA A 27 -26.68 15.67 7.09
CA ALA A 27 -25.31 16.17 7.02
C ALA A 27 -24.44 15.38 7.99
N GLU A 28 -23.27 14.94 7.54
CA GLU A 28 -22.35 14.17 8.38
C GLU A 28 -22.17 14.89 9.72
N PRO A 29 -22.28 14.19 10.86
CA PRO A 29 -21.99 14.78 12.15
C PRO A 29 -20.56 15.33 12.09
N GLY A 30 -20.44 16.66 12.03
CA GLY A 30 -19.15 17.29 11.85
C GLY A 30 -18.18 16.89 12.99
N PRO A 31 -16.86 16.92 12.74
CA PRO A 31 -15.83 16.53 13.71
C PRO A 31 -16.01 17.20 15.09
N THR A 32 -16.56 18.41 15.12
CA THR A 32 -16.91 19.16 16.34
C THR A 32 -17.88 18.41 17.27
N ARG A 33 -18.86 17.67 16.73
CA ARG A 33 -19.81 16.91 17.56
C ARG A 33 -19.15 15.72 18.23
N LEU A 34 -18.31 14.98 17.50
CA LEU A 34 -17.56 13.86 18.06
C LEU A 34 -16.58 14.33 19.15
N THR A 35 -15.87 15.44 18.90
CA THR A 35 -15.01 16.06 19.90
C THR A 35 -15.77 16.40 21.18
N ALA A 36 -16.89 17.11 21.07
CA ALA A 36 -17.70 17.49 22.23
C ALA A 36 -18.22 16.26 22.99
N GLU A 37 -18.61 15.20 22.28
CA GLU A 37 -19.10 13.97 22.89
C GLU A 37 -18.02 13.22 23.66
N LEU A 38 -16.84 13.07 23.07
CA LEU A 38 -15.68 12.48 23.74
C LEU A 38 -15.25 13.33 24.96
N GLU A 39 -15.25 14.66 24.85
CA GLU A 39 -14.94 15.54 25.97
C GLU A 39 -15.95 15.42 27.12
N ARG A 40 -17.25 15.31 26.80
CA ARG A 40 -18.33 15.07 27.77
C ARG A 40 -18.13 13.76 28.53
N ARG A 41 -17.53 12.76 27.87
CA ARG A 41 -17.19 11.45 28.45
C ARG A 41 -15.86 11.44 29.21
N GLY A 42 -15.23 12.59 29.41
CA GLY A 42 -14.04 12.71 30.24
C GLY A 42 -12.72 12.52 29.50
N PHE A 43 -12.70 12.68 28.18
CA PHE A 43 -11.46 12.68 27.40
C PHE A 43 -10.91 14.10 27.16
N HIS A 44 -9.60 14.20 27.03
CA HIS A 44 -8.93 15.24 26.23
C HIS A 44 -8.91 14.76 24.78
N VAL A 45 -9.40 15.58 23.87
CA VAL A 45 -9.44 15.27 22.44
C VAL A 45 -8.53 16.24 21.71
N THR A 46 -7.45 15.73 21.15
CA THR A 46 -6.45 16.55 20.45
C THR A 46 -6.50 16.24 18.95
N PRO A 47 -6.81 17.21 18.07
CA PRO A 47 -6.86 16.98 16.64
C PRO A 47 -5.50 16.65 16.07
N GLY A 48 -5.42 15.60 15.27
CA GLY A 48 -4.26 15.27 14.44
C GLY A 48 -4.36 15.86 13.04
N GLY A 49 -3.45 15.42 12.17
CA GLY A 49 -3.38 15.83 10.77
C GLY A 49 -3.30 14.65 9.81
N VAL A 50 -3.61 14.92 8.55
CA VAL A 50 -3.40 14.01 7.42
C VAL A 50 -2.50 14.73 6.43
N GLU A 51 -1.35 14.14 6.15
CA GLU A 51 -0.36 14.71 5.26
C GLU A 51 -0.12 13.78 4.08
N VAL A 52 -0.05 14.35 2.88
CA VAL A 52 0.43 13.62 1.71
C VAL A 52 1.94 13.49 1.84
N TRP A 53 2.40 12.26 2.02
CA TRP A 53 3.82 11.96 2.10
C TRP A 53 4.26 11.16 0.88
N ASN A 54 5.20 11.74 0.13
CA ASN A 54 5.92 11.07 -0.94
C ASN A 54 7.41 11.26 -0.73
N ARG A 55 8.08 10.26 -0.15
CA ARG A 55 9.51 10.32 0.16
C ARG A 55 10.38 10.43 -1.10
N GLY A 56 9.99 9.79 -2.19
CA GLY A 56 10.69 9.86 -3.48
C GLY A 56 10.66 11.28 -4.04
N GLU A 57 9.49 11.91 -4.02
CA GLU A 57 9.34 13.31 -4.43
C GLU A 57 10.11 14.28 -3.52
N ALA A 58 10.09 14.05 -2.20
CA ALA A 58 10.88 14.85 -1.26
C ALA A 58 12.39 14.74 -1.53
N TRP A 59 12.89 13.54 -1.83
CA TRP A 59 14.29 13.33 -2.23
C TRP A 59 14.65 14.07 -3.52
N CYS A 60 13.77 13.99 -4.53
CA CYS A 60 13.91 14.67 -5.81
C CYS A 60 13.95 16.19 -5.69
N ARG A 61 13.30 16.76 -4.67
CA ARG A 61 13.26 18.21 -4.39
C ARG A 61 14.40 18.69 -3.47
N TYR A 62 15.40 17.85 -3.17
CA TYR A 62 16.49 18.17 -2.24
C TYR A 62 15.99 18.59 -0.84
N ALA A 63 14.97 17.92 -0.31
CA ALA A 63 14.55 18.14 1.07
C ALA A 63 15.73 17.83 2.03
N PRO A 64 16.07 18.74 2.97
CA PRO A 64 17.33 18.68 3.72
C PRO A 64 17.46 17.42 4.59
N ASP A 65 16.34 16.87 5.07
CA ASP A 65 16.30 15.72 5.96
C ASP A 65 16.07 14.39 5.21
N ILE A 66 16.09 14.40 3.87
CA ILE A 66 15.83 13.21 3.03
C ILE A 66 17.08 12.84 2.24
N ASP A 67 17.82 11.89 2.80
CA ASP A 67 19.00 11.26 2.23
C ASP A 67 18.67 10.36 1.02
N HIS A 68 17.60 9.57 1.11
CA HIS A 68 17.11 8.67 0.08
C HIS A 68 15.62 8.32 0.24
N ALA A 69 15.04 7.67 -0.77
CA ALA A 69 13.62 7.34 -0.88
C ALA A 69 13.19 6.00 -0.23
N TRP A 70 14.15 5.19 0.26
CA TRP A 70 13.89 3.94 1.01
C TRP A 70 13.09 2.89 0.22
N TYR A 71 13.28 2.84 -1.10
CA TYR A 71 12.53 1.94 -2.00
C TYR A 71 11.01 2.02 -1.83
N ASN A 72 10.51 3.20 -1.41
CA ASN A 72 9.09 3.44 -1.40
C ASN A 72 8.56 3.37 -2.83
N ASN A 73 7.39 2.76 -2.99
CA ASN A 73 6.64 2.92 -4.22
C ASN A 73 6.35 4.42 -4.41
N ASN A 74 6.49 4.96 -5.62
CA ASN A 74 6.25 6.39 -5.89
C ASN A 74 4.75 6.77 -5.86
N ALA A 75 3.87 5.89 -5.34
CA ALA A 75 2.49 6.20 -5.05
C ALA A 75 2.40 7.06 -3.76
N PRO A 76 1.57 8.11 -3.73
CA PRO A 76 1.44 8.95 -2.55
C PRO A 76 0.80 8.19 -1.38
N TYR A 77 1.45 8.22 -0.22
CA TYR A 77 0.86 7.76 1.04
C TYR A 77 0.12 8.91 1.72
N LEU A 78 -0.95 8.57 2.42
CA LEU A 78 -1.51 9.47 3.42
C LEU A 78 -0.93 9.06 4.76
N VAL A 79 -0.03 9.89 5.28
CA VAL A 79 0.54 9.71 6.62
C VAL A 79 -0.35 10.45 7.60
N LEU A 80 -0.77 9.74 8.64
CA LEU A 80 -1.55 10.34 9.70
C LEU A 80 -0.59 10.88 10.77
N LYS A 81 -0.60 12.20 10.98
CA LYS A 81 0.25 12.88 11.97
C LYS A 81 -0.50 13.01 13.29
N VAL A 82 -0.06 12.27 14.30
CA VAL A 82 -0.70 12.18 15.61
C VAL A 82 -0.15 13.28 16.52
N PRO A 83 -0.96 13.93 17.36
CA PRO A 83 -0.44 14.84 18.39
C PRO A 83 0.57 14.12 19.30
N ARG A 84 1.72 14.73 19.59
CA ARG A 84 2.77 14.10 20.43
C ARG A 84 2.24 13.61 21.79
N ALA A 85 1.33 14.40 22.38
CA ALA A 85 0.71 14.18 23.68
C ALA A 85 -0.68 14.82 23.70
N ALA A 86 -1.50 14.50 24.70
CA ALA A 86 -2.75 15.21 24.95
C ALA A 86 -2.52 16.73 25.07
N GLY A 87 -3.29 17.53 24.34
CA GLY A 87 -3.18 18.99 24.31
C GLY A 87 -1.98 19.55 23.54
N SER A 88 -1.09 18.70 23.01
CA SER A 88 0.05 19.16 22.21
C SER A 88 -0.39 19.64 20.82
N ALA A 89 0.11 20.81 20.41
CA ALA A 89 -0.02 21.29 19.03
C ALA A 89 1.01 20.66 18.07
N GLU A 90 2.03 19.99 18.61
CA GLU A 90 3.06 19.32 17.81
C GLU A 90 2.51 18.00 17.26
N LEU A 91 2.48 17.90 15.94
CA LEU A 91 2.07 16.69 15.24
C LEU A 91 3.30 15.88 14.83
N VAL A 92 3.31 14.60 15.20
CA VAL A 92 4.40 13.66 14.92
C VAL A 92 3.89 12.51 14.06
N GLN A 93 4.79 11.95 13.25
CA GLN A 93 4.49 10.76 12.45
C GLN A 93 4.63 9.48 13.26
N ASP A 94 5.72 9.43 14.03
CA ASP A 94 6.01 8.37 14.99
C ASP A 94 5.58 8.86 16.36
N PHE A 95 4.68 8.12 17.00
CA PHE A 95 4.06 8.52 18.25
C PHE A 95 4.14 7.40 19.27
N LYS A 96 4.17 7.78 20.54
CA LYS A 96 3.98 6.86 21.66
C LYS A 96 2.53 6.88 22.12
N LEU A 97 2.07 5.79 22.71
CA LEU A 97 0.66 5.58 23.08
C LEU A 97 0.57 5.04 24.51
N ARG A 98 -0.22 5.69 25.36
CA ARG A 98 -0.49 5.19 26.71
C ARG A 98 -1.42 3.96 26.68
N PRO A 99 -1.37 3.09 27.71
CA PRO A 99 -2.26 1.94 27.83
C PRO A 99 -3.76 2.26 27.88
N ASP A 100 -4.15 3.49 28.22
CA ASP A 100 -5.56 3.90 28.32
C ASP A 100 -5.99 4.87 27.20
N GLU A 101 -5.11 5.15 26.23
CA GLU A 101 -5.36 6.06 25.12
C GLU A 101 -5.98 5.38 23.90
N ALA A 102 -6.56 6.21 23.02
CA ALA A 102 -6.93 5.80 21.68
C ALA A 102 -6.51 6.85 20.63
N ILE A 103 -6.20 6.37 19.44
CA ILE A 103 -6.23 7.19 18.23
C ILE A 103 -7.53 6.87 17.49
N VAL A 104 -8.29 7.89 17.11
CA VAL A 104 -9.57 7.74 16.41
C VAL A 104 -9.45 8.39 15.04
N LEU A 105 -9.71 7.62 13.99
CA LEU A 105 -9.79 8.11 12.62
C LEU A 105 -11.23 8.01 12.13
N VAL A 106 -11.77 9.09 11.58
CA VAL A 106 -13.09 9.11 10.94
C VAL A 106 -13.00 9.81 9.59
N GLY A 107 -13.92 9.50 8.68
CA GLY A 107 -13.98 10.18 7.38
C GLY A 107 -14.61 9.33 6.29
N THR A 108 -14.14 9.54 5.07
CA THR A 108 -14.55 8.76 3.88
C THR A 108 -13.38 7.98 3.32
N THR A 109 -13.60 6.74 2.91
CA THR A 109 -12.62 5.90 2.17
C THR A 109 -12.40 6.40 0.74
N PRO A 110 -11.34 5.91 0.04
CA PRO A 110 -11.00 6.34 -1.32
C PRO A 110 -12.07 5.98 -2.35
N PRO A 111 -12.03 6.63 -3.53
CA PRO A 111 -12.73 6.11 -4.71
C PRO A 111 -12.19 4.73 -5.12
N PRO A 112 -12.89 4.01 -6.01
CA PRO A 112 -12.45 2.71 -6.52
C PRO A 112 -10.97 2.63 -6.92
N GLU A 113 -10.29 1.66 -6.35
CA GLU A 113 -8.89 1.30 -6.60
C GLU A 113 -8.68 -0.19 -6.36
N ARG A 114 -7.56 -0.73 -6.87
CA ARG A 114 -7.23 -2.16 -6.76
C ARG A 114 -6.95 -2.57 -5.32
N TYR A 115 -6.38 -1.65 -4.52
CA TYR A 115 -6.06 -1.93 -3.14
C TYR A 115 -5.86 -0.67 -2.30
N PHE A 116 -6.54 -0.60 -1.15
CA PHE A 116 -6.11 0.24 -0.03
C PHE A 116 -6.11 -0.51 1.29
N ALA A 117 -5.33 0.01 2.24
CA ALA A 117 -5.34 -0.44 3.62
C ALA A 117 -4.88 0.65 4.60
N PHE A 118 -5.36 0.54 5.84
CA PHE A 118 -4.84 1.26 6.99
C PHE A 118 -3.87 0.35 7.75
N TYR A 119 -2.63 0.80 7.86
CA TYR A 119 -1.57 0.12 8.59
C TYR A 119 -1.32 0.81 9.91
N ALA A 120 -1.33 0.03 10.99
CA ALA A 120 -0.78 0.42 12.29
C ALA A 120 0.57 -0.28 12.43
N TRP A 121 1.64 0.49 12.48
CA TRP A 121 3.01 0.01 12.49
C TRP A 121 3.62 0.16 13.88
N ILE A 122 4.44 -0.82 14.28
CA ILE A 122 5.56 -0.61 15.20
C ILE A 122 6.70 -0.01 14.36
N ALA A 123 6.92 1.30 14.48
CA ALA A 123 7.97 2.01 13.76
C ALA A 123 9.35 1.76 14.38
N SER A 124 9.43 1.70 15.72
CA SER A 124 10.61 1.27 16.45
C SER A 124 10.22 0.52 17.73
N LYS A 125 11.09 -0.38 18.18
CA LYS A 125 10.87 -1.18 19.40
C LYS A 125 12.06 -1.07 20.35
N VAL A 126 11.79 -1.00 21.64
CA VAL A 126 12.79 -1.16 22.70
C VAL A 126 12.80 -2.61 23.19
N TYR A 127 13.96 -3.26 23.16
CA TYR A 127 14.14 -4.64 23.62
C TYR A 127 14.57 -4.69 25.10
N PRO A 128 14.48 -5.87 25.76
CA PRO A 128 14.80 -6.00 27.19
C PRO A 128 16.22 -5.59 27.59
N ASP A 129 17.16 -5.58 26.63
CA ASP A 129 18.53 -5.08 26.83
C ASP A 129 18.64 -3.54 26.76
N GLY A 130 17.52 -2.85 26.53
CA GLY A 130 17.45 -1.40 26.38
C GLY A 130 17.75 -0.90 24.97
N GLN A 131 18.09 -1.78 24.02
CA GLN A 131 18.37 -1.38 22.65
C GLN A 131 17.08 -0.98 21.93
N ARG A 132 17.09 0.20 21.30
CA ARG A 132 16.04 0.62 20.36
C ARG A 132 16.41 0.17 18.95
N LEU A 133 15.51 -0.56 18.30
CA LEU A 133 15.63 -0.93 16.89
C LEU A 133 14.69 -0.06 16.05
N PRO A 134 15.22 0.96 15.34
CA PRO A 134 14.42 1.78 14.43
C PRO A 134 14.14 1.06 13.11
N GLY A 135 13.14 1.53 12.37
CA GLY A 135 12.89 1.07 11.00
C GLY A 135 12.33 -0.35 10.91
N LEU A 136 11.72 -0.85 11.99
CA LEU A 136 11.04 -2.14 11.99
C LEU A 136 9.89 -2.15 10.99
N MET A 137 8.96 -1.21 11.15
CA MET A 137 7.76 -1.08 10.32
C MET A 137 7.03 -2.44 10.22
N VAL A 138 6.67 -3.01 11.38
CA VAL A 138 5.94 -4.28 11.51
C VAL A 138 4.54 -4.01 12.01
N ALA A 139 3.52 -4.58 11.36
CA ALA A 139 2.15 -4.47 11.86
C ALA A 139 1.95 -5.45 13.04
N PRO A 140 1.50 -5.00 14.23
CA PRO A 140 1.29 -5.88 15.39
C PRO A 140 0.05 -6.78 15.23
N THR A 141 -0.82 -6.44 14.28
CA THR A 141 -2.03 -7.18 13.91
C THR A 141 -2.23 -7.08 12.41
N ASP A 142 -3.16 -7.88 11.87
CA ASP A 142 -3.49 -7.75 10.45
C ASP A 142 -4.00 -6.34 10.10
N PRO A 143 -3.57 -5.79 8.95
CA PRO A 143 -4.10 -4.54 8.42
C PRO A 143 -5.62 -4.55 8.20
N VAL A 144 -6.22 -3.37 8.31
CA VAL A 144 -7.59 -3.10 7.85
C VAL A 144 -7.54 -2.72 6.38
N ASN A 145 -7.71 -3.70 5.49
CA ASN A 145 -7.73 -3.51 4.04
C ASN A 145 -9.14 -3.44 3.46
N HIS A 146 -9.24 -3.05 2.19
CA HIS A 146 -10.52 -2.86 1.50
C HIS A 146 -11.45 -4.09 1.49
N LEU A 147 -10.95 -5.33 1.65
CA LEU A 147 -11.80 -6.53 1.75
C LEU A 147 -12.26 -6.84 3.17
N SER A 148 -11.59 -6.30 4.19
CA SER A 148 -11.91 -6.52 5.60
C SER A 148 -12.53 -5.30 6.29
N ILE A 149 -12.38 -4.11 5.71
CA ILE A 149 -12.82 -2.86 6.29
C ILE A 149 -14.34 -2.82 6.42
N LYS A 150 -14.79 -2.36 7.58
CA LYS A 150 -16.18 -2.06 7.86
C LYS A 150 -16.45 -0.60 7.50
N THR A 151 -17.52 -0.37 6.76
CA THR A 151 -17.93 0.97 6.34
C THR A 151 -19.45 1.11 6.44
N GLU A 152 -19.95 2.34 6.47
CA GLU A 152 -21.39 2.59 6.36
C GLU A 152 -21.83 2.44 4.91
N GLY A 153 -22.61 1.40 4.64
CA GLY A 153 -23.08 1.08 3.30
C GLY A 153 -23.29 -0.43 3.11
N PRO A 154 -23.60 -0.86 1.88
CA PRO A 154 -23.71 -2.26 1.56
C PRO A 154 -22.39 -3.00 1.84
N PRO A 155 -22.42 -4.20 2.46
CA PRO A 155 -21.23 -5.03 2.61
C PRO A 155 -20.56 -5.31 1.25
N GLY A 156 -19.23 -5.25 1.21
CA GLY A 156 -18.44 -5.58 0.02
C GLY A 156 -18.18 -4.42 -0.95
N ASP A 157 -18.76 -3.24 -0.71
CA ASP A 157 -18.43 -2.01 -1.45
C ASP A 157 -17.83 -0.97 -0.49
N PRO A 158 -16.51 -0.99 -0.26
CA PRO A 158 -15.86 -0.16 0.74
C PRO A 158 -15.51 1.24 0.23
N PHE A 159 -15.77 1.58 -1.04
CA PHE A 159 -15.23 2.79 -1.68
C PHE A 159 -16.16 3.99 -1.54
N GLY A 160 -15.58 5.16 -1.24
CA GLY A 160 -16.32 6.40 -1.03
C GLY A 160 -17.34 6.31 0.11
N LYS A 161 -17.10 5.45 1.10
CA LYS A 161 -18.01 5.19 2.22
C LYS A 161 -17.51 5.84 3.50
N ARG A 162 -18.45 6.17 4.38
CA ARG A 162 -18.10 6.66 5.72
C ARG A 162 -17.44 5.54 6.53
N VAL A 163 -16.38 5.88 7.24
CA VAL A 163 -15.57 4.94 8.01
C VAL A 163 -15.17 5.54 9.36
N ALA A 164 -15.06 4.67 10.35
CA ALA A 164 -14.41 4.96 11.62
C ALA A 164 -13.45 3.82 11.98
N LEU A 165 -12.25 4.17 12.45
CA LEU A 165 -11.26 3.25 13.00
C LEU A 165 -10.85 3.74 14.39
N VAL A 166 -10.82 2.84 15.36
CA VAL A 166 -10.37 3.11 16.72
C VAL A 166 -9.14 2.24 16.99
N PHE A 167 -8.01 2.90 17.16
CA PHE A 167 -6.74 2.27 17.46
C PHE A 167 -6.47 2.39 18.96
N THR A 168 -6.50 1.28 19.69
CA THR A 168 -6.32 1.31 21.14
C THR A 168 -5.88 -0.05 21.70
N PRO A 169 -5.09 -0.06 22.78
CA PRO A 169 -4.81 -1.27 23.56
C PRO A 169 -5.96 -1.70 24.47
N ASP A 170 -6.89 -0.81 24.84
CA ASP A 170 -7.80 -1.01 25.97
C ASP A 170 -9.29 -1.11 25.56
N ARG A 171 -9.98 -2.10 26.13
CA ARG A 171 -11.40 -2.38 25.88
C ARG A 171 -12.32 -1.35 26.50
N GLY A 172 -12.00 -0.80 27.67
CA GLY A 172 -12.77 0.25 28.33
C GLY A 172 -12.76 1.54 27.51
N THR A 173 -11.59 1.96 27.05
CA THR A 173 -11.39 3.10 26.15
C THR A 173 -12.10 2.85 24.82
N TYR A 174 -11.94 1.68 24.20
CA TYR A 174 -12.66 1.33 22.98
C TYR A 174 -14.19 1.43 23.15
N ARG A 175 -14.75 0.86 24.23
CA ARG A 175 -16.20 0.91 24.51
C ARG A 175 -16.69 2.34 24.66
N SER A 176 -15.94 3.20 25.35
CA SER A 176 -16.31 4.61 25.57
C SER A 176 -16.27 5.41 24.26
N VAL A 177 -15.26 5.18 23.41
CA VAL A 177 -15.15 5.79 22.08
C VAL A 177 -16.24 5.29 21.15
N LEU A 178 -16.54 3.99 21.17
CA LEU A 178 -17.60 3.38 20.36
C LEU A 178 -18.97 3.97 20.67
N GLN A 179 -19.28 4.18 21.96
CA GLN A 179 -20.51 4.86 22.39
C GLN A 179 -20.54 6.32 21.93
N ALA A 180 -19.43 7.05 22.02
CA ALA A 180 -19.35 8.42 21.53
C ALA A 180 -19.61 8.52 20.02
N LEU A 181 -19.04 7.59 19.24
CA LEU A 181 -19.29 7.46 17.81
C LEU A 181 -20.78 7.19 17.52
N GLY A 182 -21.39 6.26 18.26
CA GLY A 182 -22.82 5.94 18.15
C GLY A 182 -23.73 7.15 18.46
N ASP A 183 -23.44 7.87 19.54
CA ASP A 183 -24.22 9.04 19.98
C ASP A 183 -24.20 10.18 18.96
N VAL A 184 -23.11 10.30 18.20
CA VAL A 184 -23.03 11.30 17.12
C VAL A 184 -23.54 10.76 15.79
N GLY A 185 -23.90 9.48 15.67
CA GLY A 185 -24.60 8.92 14.51
C GLY A 185 -23.79 8.00 13.61
N TYR A 186 -22.61 7.54 14.05
CA TYR A 186 -21.92 6.44 13.37
C TYR A 186 -22.61 5.11 13.69
N SER A 187 -22.72 4.23 12.71
CA SER A 187 -23.09 2.83 12.95
C SER A 187 -21.98 2.13 13.73
N THR A 188 -22.27 1.74 14.97
CA THR A 188 -21.30 1.04 15.83
C THR A 188 -20.84 -0.29 15.24
N ASP A 189 -21.69 -0.94 14.44
CA ASP A 189 -21.36 -2.18 13.73
C ASP A 189 -20.37 -1.96 12.58
N ALA A 190 -20.27 -0.72 12.08
CA ALA A 190 -19.35 -0.32 11.02
C ALA A 190 -18.02 0.24 11.53
N VAL A 191 -17.79 0.28 12.86
CA VAL A 191 -16.53 0.75 13.45
C VAL A 191 -15.47 -0.34 13.39
N ASN A 192 -14.29 -0.01 12.87
CA ASN A 192 -13.14 -0.91 12.82
C ASN A 192 -12.35 -0.79 14.12
N GLN A 193 -12.16 -1.92 14.78
CA GLN A 193 -11.27 -2.04 15.94
C GLN A 193 -9.87 -2.40 15.45
N VAL A 194 -8.89 -1.56 15.77
CA VAL A 194 -7.47 -1.83 15.51
C VAL A 194 -6.76 -1.93 16.84
N VAL A 195 -6.32 -3.14 17.18
CA VAL A 195 -5.77 -3.41 18.51
C VAL A 195 -4.27 -3.12 18.52
N PHE A 196 -3.82 -2.37 19.52
CA PHE A 196 -2.41 -2.32 19.92
C PHE A 196 -2.20 -3.29 21.09
N PRO A 197 -1.81 -4.55 20.86
CA PRO A 197 -1.83 -5.59 21.90
C PRO A 197 -0.80 -5.32 23.00
N ALA A 198 -1.26 -4.89 24.18
CA ALA A 198 -0.40 -4.51 25.30
C ALA A 198 0.57 -5.62 25.73
N SER A 199 0.22 -6.89 25.54
CA SER A 199 1.05 -8.05 25.91
C SER A 199 2.39 -8.16 25.18
N MET A 200 2.59 -7.42 24.07
CA MET A 200 3.83 -7.46 23.27
C MET A 200 4.45 -6.09 23.00
N LEU A 201 3.83 -5.03 23.51
CA LEU A 201 4.20 -3.65 23.23
C LEU A 201 4.67 -2.94 24.50
N ASN A 202 5.68 -2.09 24.36
CA ASN A 202 6.04 -1.16 25.42
C ASN A 202 5.21 0.11 25.26
N LEU A 203 4.08 0.18 25.97
CA LEU A 203 3.17 1.33 25.97
C LEU A 203 3.62 2.39 26.99
N GLY A 204 3.16 3.63 26.81
CA GLY A 204 3.49 4.79 27.64
C GLY A 204 4.22 5.89 26.87
N ASP A 205 4.71 6.91 27.56
CA ASP A 205 5.29 8.12 26.93
C ASP A 205 6.83 8.23 27.10
N GLY A 206 7.41 7.41 27.97
CA GLY A 206 8.83 7.43 28.34
C GLY A 206 9.75 6.79 27.30
N ASP A 207 11.07 6.88 27.50
CA ASP A 207 12.08 6.42 26.53
C ASP A 207 12.13 4.91 26.32
N ALA A 208 11.52 4.15 27.23
CA ALA A 208 11.33 2.70 27.09
C ALA A 208 10.13 2.31 26.20
N ALA A 209 9.27 3.27 25.83
CA ALA A 209 8.09 2.99 25.02
C ALA A 209 8.45 2.82 23.53
N ASP A 210 7.68 1.97 22.85
CA ASP A 210 7.77 1.73 21.42
C ASP A 210 7.21 2.94 20.65
N ASP A 211 7.72 3.16 19.43
CA ASP A 211 7.16 4.17 18.53
C ASP A 211 6.19 3.50 17.56
N PHE A 212 5.00 4.08 17.41
CA PHE A 212 3.96 3.63 16.51
C PHE A 212 3.75 4.61 15.37
N ARG A 213 3.22 4.11 14.24
CA ARG A 213 2.85 4.95 13.10
C ARG A 213 1.58 4.44 12.46
N ILE A 214 0.69 5.36 12.04
CA ILE A 214 -0.47 4.99 11.23
C ILE A 214 -0.30 5.56 9.81
N GLN A 215 -0.45 4.70 8.82
CA GLN A 215 -0.37 5.07 7.40
C GLN A 215 -1.55 4.48 6.64
N MET A 216 -2.03 5.21 5.65
CA MET A 216 -2.93 4.67 4.65
C MET A 216 -2.18 4.49 3.34
N ARG A 217 -2.23 3.26 2.85
CA ARG A 217 -1.69 2.88 1.54
C ARG A 217 -2.81 2.83 0.53
N ASN A 218 -2.54 3.38 -0.65
CA ASN A 218 -3.39 3.33 -1.84
C ASN A 218 -2.55 2.70 -2.95
N ALA A 219 -3.18 1.93 -3.83
CA ALA A 219 -2.52 1.27 -4.94
C ALA A 219 -3.48 1.12 -6.12
N MET A 220 -3.10 1.79 -7.21
CA MET A 220 -3.71 1.74 -8.53
C MET A 220 -5.20 2.06 -8.55
N TRP A 221 -5.53 3.29 -8.95
CA TRP A 221 -6.91 3.67 -9.23
C TRP A 221 -7.50 2.75 -10.31
N GLU A 222 -8.77 2.40 -10.15
CA GLU A 222 -9.54 1.74 -11.20
C GLU A 222 -9.66 2.68 -12.40
N ASP A 223 -9.77 2.11 -13.59
CA ASP A 223 -9.83 2.88 -14.84
C ASP A 223 -10.99 3.89 -14.79
N GLY A 224 -10.69 5.17 -15.03
CA GLY A 224 -11.65 6.27 -14.96
C GLY A 224 -11.76 6.97 -13.59
N TYR A 225 -11.07 6.46 -12.57
CA TYR A 225 -11.03 7.06 -11.22
C TYR A 225 -9.74 7.81 -10.92
N GLU A 226 -8.81 7.94 -11.85
CA GLU A 226 -7.49 8.56 -11.63
C GLU A 226 -7.62 10.00 -11.10
N ASN A 227 -8.46 10.82 -11.73
CA ASN A 227 -8.69 12.21 -11.30
C ASN A 227 -9.34 12.29 -9.92
N ALA A 228 -10.28 11.38 -9.63
CA ALA A 228 -10.96 11.31 -8.33
C ALA A 228 -10.00 10.87 -7.23
N GLY A 229 -9.15 9.87 -7.53
CA GLY A 229 -8.11 9.37 -6.63
C GLY A 229 -7.06 10.43 -6.33
N GLU A 230 -6.57 11.14 -7.34
CA GLU A 230 -5.67 12.27 -7.12
C GLU A 230 -6.31 13.39 -6.27
N ALA A 231 -7.58 13.70 -6.50
CA ALA A 231 -8.31 14.67 -5.69
C ALA A 231 -8.46 14.20 -4.24
N TYR A 232 -8.73 12.90 -4.03
CA TYR A 232 -8.79 12.28 -2.73
C TYR A 232 -7.44 12.37 -2.00
N ILE A 233 -6.32 12.06 -2.66
CA ILE A 233 -4.99 12.20 -2.05
C ILE A 233 -4.72 13.65 -1.65
N ARG A 234 -4.97 14.62 -2.54
CA ARG A 234 -4.71 16.04 -2.25
C ARG A 234 -5.53 16.57 -1.08
N ASN A 235 -6.76 16.09 -0.93
CA ASN A 235 -7.72 16.59 0.06
C ASN A 235 -8.48 15.43 0.72
N ALA A 236 -7.75 14.55 1.39
CA ALA A 236 -8.36 13.37 2.01
C ALA A 236 -9.40 13.81 3.06
N PRO A 237 -10.66 13.36 2.97
CA PRO A 237 -11.72 13.69 3.92
C PRO A 237 -11.58 12.85 5.20
N LEU A 238 -10.37 12.74 5.72
CA LEU A 238 -10.02 12.01 6.92
C LEU A 238 -9.73 12.99 8.06
N ARG A 239 -10.13 12.63 9.27
CA ARG A 239 -9.93 13.40 10.50
C ARG A 239 -9.48 12.46 11.59
N MET A 240 -8.36 12.80 12.22
CA MET A 240 -7.76 12.01 13.27
C MET A 240 -7.77 12.75 14.60
N PHE A 241 -7.93 12.01 15.69
CA PHE A 241 -7.90 12.54 17.05
C PHE A 241 -7.06 11.63 17.94
N ARG A 242 -6.21 12.22 18.78
CA ARG A 242 -5.73 11.55 20.00
C ARG A 242 -6.75 11.75 21.10
N VAL A 243 -7.19 10.66 21.70
CA VAL A 243 -8.24 10.61 22.73
C VAL A 243 -7.59 10.05 23.99
N THR A 244 -7.44 10.91 24.99
CA THR A 244 -6.72 10.60 26.24
C THR A 244 -7.65 10.81 27.43
N PRO A 245 -7.84 9.83 28.33
CA PRO A 245 -8.59 10.05 29.56
C PRO A 245 -8.04 11.25 30.35
N ARG A 246 -8.92 12.16 30.80
CA ARG A 246 -8.52 13.31 31.64
C ARG A 246 -7.94 12.88 32.98
N VAL A 247 -8.48 11.78 33.50
CA VAL A 247 -7.96 11.09 34.67
C VAL A 247 -7.35 9.79 34.14
N PRO A 248 -6.03 9.57 34.28
CA PRO A 248 -5.41 8.31 33.90
C PRO A 248 -6.10 7.12 34.56
N VAL A 249 -6.27 6.04 33.82
CA VAL A 249 -6.75 4.78 34.38
C VAL A 249 -5.60 4.12 35.14
N ASP A 250 -5.86 3.71 36.38
CA ASP A 250 -4.87 3.00 37.19
C ASP A 250 -4.51 1.66 36.53
N GLU A 251 -3.25 1.23 36.65
CA GLU A 251 -2.74 0.03 35.95
C GLU A 251 -3.56 -1.23 36.26
N GLY A 252 -4.05 -1.37 37.49
CA GLY A 252 -4.90 -2.49 37.92
C GLY A 252 -6.31 -2.48 37.35
N ASP A 253 -6.76 -1.35 36.81
CA ASP A 253 -8.11 -1.14 36.26
C ASP A 253 -8.14 -1.13 34.72
N LEU A 254 -6.97 -1.26 34.08
CA LEU A 254 -6.87 -1.46 32.62
C LEU A 254 -7.51 -2.80 32.22
N ASP A 255 -8.21 -2.80 31.08
CA ASP A 255 -8.83 -3.97 30.45
C ASP A 255 -8.23 -4.17 29.04
N PRO A 256 -6.94 -4.59 28.94
CA PRO A 256 -6.27 -4.69 27.66
C PRO A 256 -6.90 -5.75 26.77
N PHE A 257 -6.95 -5.48 25.46
CA PHE A 257 -7.28 -6.51 24.49
C PHE A 257 -6.24 -7.63 24.49
N PRO A 258 -6.66 -8.91 24.36
CA PRO A 258 -5.73 -9.97 24.01
C PRO A 258 -5.17 -9.73 22.62
N LEU A 259 -4.05 -10.38 22.30
CA LEU A 259 -3.54 -10.44 20.93
C LEU A 259 -4.61 -10.99 19.99
N PRO A 260 -5.05 -10.24 18.96
CA PRO A 260 -6.04 -10.74 18.02
C PRO A 260 -5.55 -11.97 17.26
N GLY A 261 -6.48 -12.86 16.93
CA GLY A 261 -6.20 -13.96 16.02
C GLY A 261 -5.82 -13.43 14.64
N LEU A 262 -4.73 -13.96 14.10
CA LEU A 262 -4.24 -13.65 12.78
C LEU A 262 -5.10 -14.35 11.71
N ARG A 263 -5.45 -13.62 10.64
CA ARG A 263 -6.03 -14.15 9.41
C ARG A 263 -5.04 -15.14 8.81
N ILE A 264 -5.59 -16.26 8.32
CA ILE A 264 -4.81 -17.26 7.61
C ILE A 264 -4.20 -16.65 6.34
N ARG A 265 -3.00 -17.09 5.99
CA ARG A 265 -2.43 -16.90 4.66
C ARG A 265 -2.67 -18.18 3.86
N GLY A 266 -3.02 -18.06 2.59
CA GLY A 266 -3.18 -19.22 1.71
C GLY A 266 -4.50 -19.96 1.86
N THR A 267 -4.81 -20.72 0.83
CA THR A 267 -6.05 -21.51 0.69
C THR A 267 -5.78 -22.99 0.44
N GLY A 268 -4.51 -23.39 0.37
CA GLY A 268 -4.05 -24.67 -0.16
C GLY A 268 -4.02 -24.74 -1.68
N GLN A 269 -4.50 -23.70 -2.40
CA GLN A 269 -4.48 -23.66 -3.87
C GLN A 269 -3.19 -23.02 -4.36
N SER A 270 -2.19 -23.84 -4.68
CA SER A 270 -0.88 -23.36 -5.11
C SER A 270 -0.85 -23.02 -6.59
N GLU A 271 -0.06 -22.02 -6.98
CA GLU A 271 0.30 -21.71 -8.38
C GLU A 271 1.43 -22.60 -8.91
N VAL A 272 2.04 -23.43 -8.06
CA VAL A 272 3.18 -24.29 -8.43
C VAL A 272 2.80 -25.31 -9.53
N TYR A 273 1.52 -25.54 -9.82
CA TYR A 273 1.12 -26.30 -11.01
C TYR A 273 1.62 -25.67 -12.32
N LEU A 274 1.92 -24.36 -12.34
CA LEU A 274 2.50 -23.63 -13.48
C LEU A 274 4.03 -23.80 -13.60
N TRP A 275 4.68 -24.57 -12.71
CA TRP A 275 6.14 -24.71 -12.68
C TRP A 275 6.76 -25.19 -14.00
N ASN A 276 6.13 -26.17 -14.64
CA ASN A 276 6.61 -26.66 -15.94
C ASN A 276 6.45 -25.60 -17.04
N THR A 277 5.34 -24.86 -17.03
CA THR A 277 5.11 -23.75 -17.94
C THR A 277 6.15 -22.64 -17.74
N LEU A 278 6.54 -22.34 -16.49
CA LEU A 278 7.62 -21.40 -16.20
C LEU A 278 8.95 -21.84 -16.82
N GLY A 279 9.26 -23.14 -16.77
CA GLY A 279 10.45 -23.71 -17.42
C GLY A 279 10.41 -23.57 -18.95
N VAL A 280 9.26 -23.85 -19.58
CA VAL A 280 9.05 -23.65 -21.03
C VAL A 280 9.19 -22.16 -21.39
N LEU A 281 8.54 -21.29 -20.62
CA LEU A 281 8.59 -19.84 -20.82
C LEU A 281 10.03 -19.32 -20.75
N ARG A 282 10.79 -19.75 -19.73
CA ARG A 282 12.21 -19.43 -19.60
C ARG A 282 12.98 -19.80 -20.87
N GLN A 283 12.85 -21.05 -21.33
CA GLN A 283 13.59 -21.50 -22.50
C GLN A 283 13.20 -20.72 -23.76
N ARG A 284 11.92 -20.40 -23.93
CA ARG A 284 11.42 -19.64 -25.09
C ARG A 284 11.85 -18.18 -25.08
N ILE A 285 12.00 -17.58 -23.89
CA ILE A 285 12.62 -16.28 -23.72
C ILE A 285 14.09 -16.32 -24.18
N LEU A 286 14.84 -17.36 -23.84
CA LEU A 286 16.22 -17.53 -24.31
C LEU A 286 16.29 -17.69 -25.84
N ASP A 287 15.46 -18.59 -26.40
CA ASP A 287 15.40 -18.86 -27.84
C ASP A 287 15.06 -17.59 -28.66
N ALA A 288 14.24 -16.70 -28.09
CA ALA A 288 13.83 -15.45 -28.72
C ALA A 288 14.90 -14.36 -28.70
N ASN A 289 16.03 -14.56 -28.01
CA ASN A 289 17.13 -13.60 -27.92
C ASN A 289 18.46 -14.25 -28.35
N PRO A 290 18.56 -14.73 -29.60
CA PRO A 290 19.77 -15.39 -30.09
C PRO A 290 20.94 -14.40 -30.13
N GLY A 291 22.13 -14.87 -29.75
CA GLY A 291 23.36 -14.07 -29.75
C GLY A 291 23.55 -13.15 -28.54
N MET A 292 22.64 -13.19 -27.57
CA MET A 292 22.80 -12.51 -26.29
C MET A 292 23.35 -13.47 -25.23
N ASP A 293 24.23 -13.00 -24.37
CA ASP A 293 24.63 -13.70 -23.14
C ASP A 293 23.50 -13.55 -22.11
N ALA A 294 22.99 -14.67 -21.61
CA ALA A 294 21.91 -14.70 -20.63
C ALA A 294 22.38 -15.22 -19.27
N LYS A 295 22.12 -14.45 -18.21
CA LYS A 295 22.42 -14.82 -16.82
C LYS A 295 21.15 -14.73 -15.99
N ASP A 296 20.69 -15.85 -15.43
CA ASP A 296 19.66 -15.80 -14.40
C ASP A 296 20.20 -14.99 -13.21
N VAL A 297 19.41 -14.02 -12.77
CA VAL A 297 19.64 -13.39 -11.48
C VAL A 297 19.29 -14.45 -10.41
N PRO A 298 20.13 -14.65 -9.39
CA PRO A 298 19.85 -15.59 -8.33
C PRO A 298 18.46 -15.42 -7.72
N VAL A 299 17.96 -16.53 -7.16
CA VAL A 299 16.57 -16.77 -6.72
C VAL A 299 15.91 -15.51 -6.16
N THR A 300 14.71 -15.20 -6.64
CA THR A 300 13.89 -14.16 -6.02
C THR A 300 13.51 -14.58 -4.59
N VAL A 301 13.87 -13.78 -3.59
CA VAL A 301 13.74 -14.16 -2.18
C VAL A 301 12.50 -13.49 -1.56
N PRO A 302 11.70 -14.20 -0.75
CA PRO A 302 10.70 -13.58 0.12
C PRO A 302 11.27 -12.47 1.00
N VAL A 303 10.55 -11.36 1.09
CA VAL A 303 10.90 -10.24 1.98
C VAL A 303 9.64 -9.75 2.70
N GLY A 304 9.76 -9.45 3.99
CA GLY A 304 8.65 -9.01 4.83
C GLY A 304 7.46 -9.96 4.73
N TYR A 305 7.67 -11.24 5.08
CA TYR A 305 6.61 -12.26 5.01
C TYR A 305 5.86 -12.43 6.33
N GLU A 306 6.59 -12.49 7.46
CA GLU A 306 6.01 -12.58 8.80
C GLU A 306 6.75 -11.65 9.77
N GLY A 307 6.23 -10.44 9.93
CA GLY A 307 6.82 -9.40 10.76
C GLY A 307 6.83 -9.75 12.24
N MET A 308 5.95 -10.65 12.70
CA MET A 308 6.01 -11.20 14.06
C MET A 308 7.28 -12.04 14.28
N ASP A 309 7.78 -12.73 13.25
CA ASP A 309 9.07 -13.42 13.31
C ASP A 309 10.23 -12.41 13.26
N ASP A 310 10.16 -11.41 12.37
CA ASP A 310 11.15 -10.32 12.30
C ASP A 310 11.27 -9.55 13.63
N LEU A 311 10.15 -9.31 14.32
CA LEU A 311 10.10 -8.69 15.64
C LEU A 311 10.78 -9.55 16.71
N GLN A 312 10.61 -10.88 16.67
CA GLN A 312 11.25 -11.78 17.62
C GLN A 312 12.75 -11.91 17.39
N ARG A 313 13.19 -11.87 16.12
CA ARG A 313 14.60 -11.94 15.73
C ARG A 313 15.31 -10.59 15.75
N ALA A 314 14.61 -9.50 16.06
CA ALA A 314 15.12 -8.13 16.02
C ALA A 314 15.73 -7.76 14.65
N VAL A 315 15.04 -8.10 13.56
CA VAL A 315 15.48 -7.79 12.19
C VAL A 315 14.67 -6.63 11.61
N PRO A 316 15.32 -5.52 11.23
CA PRO A 316 14.64 -4.39 10.60
C PRO A 316 14.39 -4.69 9.13
N VAL A 317 13.19 -5.18 8.80
CA VAL A 317 12.80 -5.50 7.40
C VAL A 317 12.19 -4.32 6.64
N GLY A 318 12.02 -3.15 7.28
CA GLY A 318 11.60 -1.92 6.61
C GLY A 318 10.15 -1.90 6.11
N GLY A 319 9.36 -2.93 6.40
CA GLY A 319 7.93 -2.99 6.08
C GLY A 319 7.39 -4.41 5.90
N ASP A 320 6.62 -4.91 6.88
CA ASP A 320 5.79 -6.12 6.75
C ASP A 320 4.31 -5.82 7.08
N ALA A 321 3.49 -5.80 6.04
CA ALA A 321 2.04 -5.85 6.20
C ALA A 321 1.59 -7.27 5.84
N ARG A 322 0.92 -7.96 6.78
CA ARG A 322 0.48 -9.36 6.57
C ARG A 322 -0.51 -9.55 5.42
N ASP A 323 -1.06 -8.47 4.86
CA ASP A 323 -1.89 -8.49 3.66
C ASP A 323 -1.11 -8.38 2.34
N ALA A 324 0.22 -8.40 2.41
CA ALA A 324 1.13 -8.42 1.28
C ALA A 324 2.02 -9.67 1.29
N PHE A 325 2.55 -9.99 0.12
CA PHE A 325 3.70 -10.87 -0.06
C PHE A 325 4.63 -10.19 -1.06
N CYS A 326 5.92 -10.14 -0.78
CA CYS A 326 6.90 -9.54 -1.69
C CYS A 326 8.04 -10.51 -1.95
N LEU A 327 8.50 -10.51 -3.20
CA LEU A 327 9.78 -11.09 -3.58
C LEU A 327 10.73 -9.98 -3.98
N GLN A 328 12.02 -10.16 -3.73
CA GLN A 328 13.07 -9.26 -4.20
C GLN A 328 13.99 -9.91 -5.23
N ALA A 329 14.64 -9.09 -6.05
CA ALA A 329 15.81 -9.45 -6.84
C ALA A 329 16.76 -8.24 -6.94
N GLY A 330 18.04 -8.48 -7.18
CA GLY A 330 19.02 -7.40 -7.28
C GLY A 330 19.48 -6.89 -5.91
N TYR A 331 19.99 -5.67 -5.84
CA TYR A 331 20.58 -5.11 -4.62
C TYR A 331 19.57 -4.27 -3.86
N LEU A 332 19.14 -4.77 -2.70
CA LEU A 332 18.18 -4.13 -1.78
C LEU A 332 18.59 -4.46 -0.33
N PRO A 333 19.63 -3.81 0.20
CA PRO A 333 20.23 -4.18 1.49
C PRO A 333 19.24 -4.10 2.67
N GLU A 334 18.31 -3.14 2.68
CA GLU A 334 17.26 -3.04 3.70
C GLU A 334 16.26 -4.22 3.68
N PHE A 335 16.22 -4.97 2.58
CA PHE A 335 15.44 -6.20 2.43
C PHE A 335 16.34 -7.44 2.42
N LEU A 336 17.54 -7.35 3.01
CA LEU A 336 18.51 -8.43 3.18
C LEU A 336 19.07 -8.98 1.85
N SER A 337 19.09 -8.18 0.78
CA SER A 337 19.84 -8.52 -0.45
C SER A 337 21.07 -7.63 -0.63
N TRP A 338 22.24 -8.22 -0.38
CA TRP A 338 23.53 -7.53 -0.35
C TRP A 338 24.44 -7.90 -1.51
N ASP A 339 24.32 -9.12 -2.05
CA ASP A 339 25.34 -9.70 -2.93
C ASP A 339 24.96 -9.70 -4.42
N ASP A 340 23.67 -9.50 -4.73
CA ASP A 340 23.16 -9.59 -6.10
C ASP A 340 23.10 -8.23 -6.79
N GLN A 341 24.26 -7.63 -7.05
CA GLN A 341 24.31 -6.36 -7.79
C GLN A 341 23.97 -6.56 -9.27
N ILE A 342 22.91 -5.88 -9.72
CA ILE A 342 22.47 -5.85 -11.11
C ILE A 342 22.65 -4.43 -11.63
N THR A 343 23.28 -4.31 -12.80
CA THR A 343 23.34 -3.05 -13.56
C THR A 343 22.78 -3.27 -14.96
N LEU A 344 22.51 -2.18 -15.69
CA LEU A 344 22.05 -2.22 -17.08
C LEU A 344 22.92 -1.32 -17.96
N GLY A 345 23.93 -1.90 -18.60
CA GLY A 345 24.78 -1.29 -19.61
C GLY A 345 24.09 -1.07 -20.97
N ASP A 346 24.87 -0.66 -21.98
CA ASP A 346 24.34 -0.42 -23.33
C ASP A 346 23.95 -1.73 -24.00
N GLY A 347 22.74 -1.78 -24.57
CA GLY A 347 22.19 -3.01 -25.16
C GLY A 347 21.79 -4.09 -24.15
N GLU A 348 22.00 -3.86 -22.85
CA GLU A 348 21.55 -4.78 -21.79
C GLU A 348 20.08 -4.56 -21.43
N PHE A 349 19.41 -5.64 -21.03
CA PHE A 349 18.05 -5.58 -20.49
C PHE A 349 17.80 -6.73 -19.51
N LEU A 350 16.77 -6.57 -18.69
CA LEU A 350 16.24 -7.66 -17.87
C LEU A 350 14.96 -8.19 -18.50
N MET A 351 14.73 -9.49 -18.37
CA MET A 351 13.43 -10.10 -18.62
C MET A 351 12.88 -10.62 -17.29
N ALA A 352 11.81 -9.99 -16.81
CA ALA A 352 11.04 -10.47 -15.67
C ALA A 352 9.91 -11.37 -16.18
N PHE A 353 9.72 -12.54 -15.58
CA PHE A 353 8.69 -13.50 -16.01
C PHE A 353 8.25 -14.39 -14.85
N GLY A 354 6.99 -14.82 -14.89
CA GLY A 354 6.36 -15.51 -13.77
C GLY A 354 4.88 -15.76 -14.01
N ALA A 355 4.17 -16.17 -12.95
CA ALA A 355 2.71 -16.15 -12.96
C ALA A 355 2.23 -14.70 -12.82
N ASN A 356 1.18 -14.34 -13.55
CA ASN A 356 0.41 -13.14 -13.22
C ASN A 356 -0.50 -13.52 -12.04
N HIS A 357 -0.04 -13.25 -10.83
CA HIS A 357 -0.70 -13.61 -9.58
C HIS A 357 -2.12 -13.03 -9.44
N ALA A 358 -2.43 -11.93 -10.13
CA ALA A 358 -3.80 -11.43 -10.21
C ALA A 358 -4.66 -12.27 -11.16
N ALA A 359 -4.12 -12.68 -12.31
CA ALA A 359 -4.82 -13.53 -13.29
C ALA A 359 -5.05 -14.97 -12.78
N THR A 360 -4.16 -15.50 -11.93
CA THR A 360 -4.37 -16.78 -11.24
C THR A 360 -5.39 -16.69 -10.10
N GLY A 361 -5.79 -15.47 -9.71
CA GLY A 361 -6.64 -15.20 -8.55
C GLY A 361 -5.92 -15.33 -7.20
N LYS A 362 -4.60 -15.49 -7.19
CA LYS A 362 -3.80 -15.58 -5.97
C LYS A 362 -3.72 -14.24 -5.24
N THR A 363 -3.80 -13.13 -5.96
CA THR A 363 -3.77 -11.77 -5.39
C THR A 363 -4.82 -10.88 -6.06
N SER A 364 -5.19 -9.78 -5.40
CA SER A 364 -6.11 -8.77 -5.97
C SER A 364 -5.38 -7.85 -6.95
N TYR A 365 -4.07 -7.68 -6.74
CA TYR A 365 -3.19 -6.85 -7.54
C TYR A 365 -1.74 -7.33 -7.38
N MET A 366 -0.93 -7.12 -8.43
CA MET A 366 0.51 -7.26 -8.34
C MET A 366 1.26 -6.19 -9.15
N SER A 367 2.51 -5.92 -8.76
CA SER A 367 3.41 -5.11 -9.57
C SER A 367 4.86 -5.52 -9.48
N ILE A 368 5.62 -5.11 -10.49
CA ILE A 368 7.07 -5.18 -10.53
C ILE A 368 7.59 -3.75 -10.46
N ASN A 369 8.36 -3.46 -9.42
CA ASN A 369 8.93 -2.15 -9.18
C ASN A 369 10.45 -2.24 -9.30
N VAL A 370 11.05 -1.34 -10.07
CA VAL A 370 12.50 -1.21 -10.22
C VAL A 370 12.98 -0.01 -9.43
N TYR A 371 14.08 -0.17 -8.70
CA TYR A 371 14.68 0.86 -7.87
C TYR A 371 16.15 1.05 -8.21
N THR A 372 16.66 2.27 -8.00
CA THR A 372 18.09 2.44 -7.73
C THR A 372 18.41 1.79 -6.38
N GLY A 373 19.53 1.08 -6.27
CA GLY A 373 19.88 0.26 -5.12
C GLY A 373 20.70 1.00 -4.06
N GLU A 374 21.57 1.92 -4.46
CA GLU A 374 22.46 2.62 -3.52
C GLU A 374 21.84 3.91 -2.98
N ALA A 375 22.24 4.29 -1.76
CA ALA A 375 21.80 5.54 -1.12
C ALA A 375 22.19 6.78 -1.95
N LYS A 376 23.38 6.78 -2.57
CA LYS A 376 23.87 7.87 -3.44
C LYS A 376 22.96 8.10 -4.66
N ASP A 377 22.35 7.04 -5.16
CA ASP A 377 21.42 7.04 -6.30
C ASP A 377 19.96 7.23 -5.87
N GLY A 378 19.74 7.43 -4.56
CA GLY A 378 18.45 7.83 -4.00
C GLY A 378 17.54 6.72 -3.56
N LYS A 379 17.88 5.44 -3.73
CA LYS A 379 16.98 4.30 -3.41
C LYS A 379 15.56 4.49 -3.96
N LEU A 380 15.45 5.06 -5.15
CA LEU A 380 14.23 5.63 -5.74
C LEU A 380 13.58 4.63 -6.68
N SER A 381 12.25 4.54 -6.67
CA SER A 381 11.56 3.77 -7.72
C SER A 381 11.69 4.49 -9.06
N ILE A 382 12.28 3.81 -10.04
CA ILE A 382 12.55 4.36 -11.38
C ILE A 382 11.63 3.81 -12.48
N GLY A 383 10.84 2.80 -12.15
CA GLY A 383 9.81 2.25 -13.02
C GLY A 383 8.89 1.28 -12.27
N THR A 384 7.65 1.17 -12.72
CA THR A 384 6.68 0.21 -12.19
C THR A 384 5.78 -0.28 -13.32
N VAL A 385 5.46 -1.58 -13.31
CA VAL A 385 4.47 -2.21 -14.17
C VAL A 385 3.52 -3.06 -13.31
N ASP A 386 2.22 -3.02 -13.59
CA ASP A 386 1.20 -3.77 -12.87
C ASP A 386 0.55 -4.87 -13.71
N ASP A 387 -0.22 -5.74 -13.04
CA ASP A 387 -0.91 -6.90 -13.62
C ASP A 387 -1.71 -6.62 -14.91
N ARG A 388 -2.27 -5.40 -15.07
CA ARG A 388 -3.04 -5.03 -16.27
C ARG A 388 -2.13 -5.02 -17.49
N LYS A 389 -0.89 -4.53 -17.33
CA LYS A 389 0.14 -4.49 -18.39
C LYS A 389 0.89 -5.82 -18.55
N LEU A 390 0.86 -6.69 -17.54
CA LEU A 390 1.48 -8.02 -17.61
C LEU A 390 0.61 -9.03 -18.37
N SER A 391 -0.70 -8.80 -18.42
CA SER A 391 -1.67 -9.69 -19.05
C SER A 391 -1.38 -9.96 -20.53
N GLY A 392 -1.32 -11.24 -20.90
CA GLY A 392 -1.10 -11.69 -22.29
C GLY A 392 0.33 -11.57 -22.80
N THR A 393 1.27 -11.05 -22.00
CA THR A 393 2.66 -10.80 -22.45
C THR A 393 3.49 -12.07 -22.66
N ALA A 394 3.12 -13.18 -22.01
CA ALA A 394 3.76 -14.48 -22.22
C ALA A 394 3.30 -15.20 -23.50
N ALA A 395 2.18 -14.80 -24.10
CA ALA A 395 1.53 -15.54 -25.19
C ALA A 395 2.45 -15.74 -26.41
N ARG A 396 3.34 -14.78 -26.72
CA ARG A 396 4.30 -14.88 -27.83
C ARG A 396 5.38 -15.95 -27.63
N PHE A 397 5.62 -16.35 -26.39
CA PHE A 397 6.65 -17.32 -26.02
C PHE A 397 6.09 -18.73 -25.83
N LEU A 398 4.81 -18.85 -25.49
CA LEU A 398 4.15 -20.14 -25.26
C LEU A 398 3.54 -20.71 -26.53
N PRO A 399 3.28 -22.04 -26.60
CA PRO A 399 2.58 -22.64 -27.72
C PRO A 399 1.23 -21.96 -27.99
N PRO A 400 0.82 -21.82 -29.27
CA PRO A 400 -0.51 -21.29 -29.59
C PRO A 400 -1.62 -22.08 -28.90
N GLY A 401 -2.51 -21.39 -28.20
CA GLY A 401 -3.62 -22.00 -27.46
C GLY A 401 -3.24 -22.60 -26.10
N ASP A 402 -2.02 -22.39 -25.61
CA ASP A 402 -1.64 -22.78 -24.25
C ASP A 402 -2.56 -22.11 -23.22
N PRO A 403 -3.29 -22.88 -22.38
CA PRO A 403 -4.23 -22.32 -21.41
C PRO A 403 -3.55 -21.45 -20.35
N ALA A 404 -2.25 -21.62 -20.13
CA ALA A 404 -1.48 -20.81 -19.19
C ALA A 404 -1.02 -19.46 -19.79
N ALA A 405 -1.23 -19.21 -21.09
CA ALA A 405 -0.80 -17.94 -21.72
C ALA A 405 -1.42 -16.69 -21.09
N GLY A 406 -2.65 -16.79 -20.57
CA GLY A 406 -3.31 -15.73 -19.82
C GLY A 406 -2.92 -15.66 -18.34
N LEU A 407 -2.27 -16.70 -17.81
CA LEU A 407 -1.88 -16.84 -16.40
C LEU A 407 -0.41 -16.52 -16.16
N MET A 408 0.39 -16.39 -17.22
CA MET A 408 1.82 -16.12 -17.16
C MET A 408 2.14 -14.76 -17.80
N TYR A 409 3.28 -14.18 -17.43
CA TYR A 409 3.78 -12.95 -18.03
C TYR A 409 5.27 -13.06 -18.39
N ALA A 410 5.70 -12.24 -19.35
CA ALA A 410 7.10 -12.03 -19.68
C ALA A 410 7.28 -10.57 -20.14
N TYR A 411 8.00 -9.78 -19.34
CA TYR A 411 8.06 -8.33 -19.47
C TYR A 411 9.51 -7.84 -19.44
N LYS A 412 9.89 -7.04 -20.44
CA LYS A 412 11.25 -6.51 -20.59
C LYS A 412 11.44 -5.26 -19.74
N ILE A 413 12.61 -5.08 -19.16
CA ILE A 413 13.03 -3.88 -18.44
C ILE A 413 14.35 -3.41 -19.05
N SER A 414 14.40 -2.18 -19.56
CA SER A 414 15.59 -1.65 -20.24
C SER A 414 15.72 -0.14 -20.06
N ARG A 415 16.93 0.40 -20.26
CA ARG A 415 17.15 1.86 -20.33
C ARG A 415 16.57 2.48 -21.61
N SER A 416 16.39 1.68 -22.67
CA SER A 416 15.77 2.13 -23.92
C SER A 416 14.87 1.03 -24.48
N CYS A 417 13.56 1.30 -24.53
CA CYS A 417 12.62 0.35 -25.09
C CYS A 417 12.46 0.48 -26.61
N GLY A 418 12.86 1.60 -27.23
CA GLY A 418 12.76 1.78 -28.68
C GLY A 418 11.34 1.62 -29.25
N GLY A 419 10.30 1.80 -28.43
CA GLY A 419 8.90 1.56 -28.81
C GLY A 419 8.46 0.09 -28.77
N GLU A 420 9.30 -0.83 -28.29
CA GLU A 420 8.93 -2.24 -28.11
C GLU A 420 7.74 -2.37 -27.15
N ALA A 421 6.74 -3.16 -27.55
CA ALA A 421 5.64 -3.54 -26.67
C ALA A 421 6.16 -4.39 -25.48
N ASN A 422 5.48 -4.32 -24.34
CA ASN A 422 5.81 -5.08 -23.13
C ASN A 422 7.23 -4.79 -22.60
N CYS A 423 7.66 -3.53 -22.71
CA CYS A 423 8.93 -3.04 -22.20
C CYS A 423 8.72 -1.88 -21.23
N LEU A 424 9.38 -1.95 -20.07
CA LEU A 424 9.42 -0.90 -19.05
C LEU A 424 10.73 -0.13 -19.22
N GLN A 425 10.63 1.12 -19.67
CA GLN A 425 11.81 1.98 -19.78
C GLN A 425 12.16 2.54 -18.40
N VAL A 426 13.40 2.32 -17.95
CA VAL A 426 13.91 2.76 -16.64
C VAL A 426 15.17 3.63 -16.79
N PRO A 427 15.20 4.86 -16.24
CA PRO A 427 14.06 5.57 -15.66
C PRO A 427 13.04 5.98 -16.75
N SER A 428 11.77 6.16 -16.35
CA SER A 428 10.78 6.75 -17.26
C SER A 428 11.15 8.22 -17.60
N GLU A 429 10.81 8.67 -18.81
CA GLU A 429 11.08 10.05 -19.24
C GLU A 429 10.44 11.10 -18.32
N ASP A 430 9.23 10.82 -17.84
CA ASP A 430 8.52 11.72 -16.94
C ASP A 430 9.19 11.83 -15.58
N LEU A 431 9.78 10.74 -15.09
CA LEU A 431 10.54 10.77 -13.84
C LEU A 431 11.82 11.61 -13.99
N VAL A 432 12.57 11.44 -15.09
CA VAL A 432 13.77 12.25 -15.37
C VAL A 432 13.43 13.74 -15.42
N LYS A 433 12.30 14.11 -16.05
CA LYS A 433 11.82 15.51 -16.11
C LYS A 433 11.47 16.05 -14.71
N LYS A 434 10.85 15.24 -13.85
CA LYS A 434 10.38 15.64 -12.51
C LYS A 434 11.50 15.60 -11.45
N CYS A 435 12.49 14.75 -11.61
CA CYS A 435 13.53 14.48 -10.62
C CYS A 435 14.93 14.78 -11.18
N ARG A 436 15.31 16.05 -11.19
CA ARG A 436 16.62 16.49 -11.72
C ARG A 436 17.82 15.93 -10.95
N ARG A 437 17.60 15.48 -9.71
CA ARG A 437 18.61 14.84 -8.86
C ARG A 437 18.93 13.41 -9.31
N LEU A 438 17.99 12.75 -9.98
CA LEU A 438 18.15 11.37 -10.41
C LEU A 438 19.12 11.31 -11.60
N ASP A 439 20.21 10.58 -11.41
CA ASP A 439 21.13 10.19 -12.47
C ASP A 439 21.18 8.65 -12.51
N VAL A 440 20.81 8.06 -13.65
CA VAL A 440 20.79 6.60 -13.83
C VAL A 440 21.65 6.27 -15.05
N GLY A 441 22.81 5.68 -14.77
CA GLY A 441 23.82 5.30 -15.76
C GLY A 441 23.96 3.79 -15.91
N PRO A 442 24.93 3.35 -16.74
CA PRO A 442 25.22 1.93 -16.95
C PRO A 442 25.74 1.24 -15.68
N ASP A 443 26.32 2.00 -14.74
CA ASP A 443 26.87 1.48 -13.48
C ASP A 443 25.90 1.61 -12.29
N THR A 444 24.71 2.18 -12.50
CA THR A 444 23.72 2.29 -11.43
C THR A 444 23.24 0.91 -11.03
N VAL A 445 23.44 0.58 -9.75
CA VAL A 445 22.99 -0.69 -9.19
C VAL A 445 21.48 -0.65 -9.02
N LEU A 446 20.81 -1.75 -9.37
CA LEU A 446 19.37 -1.89 -9.39
C LEU A 446 18.89 -2.96 -8.42
N GLY A 447 17.71 -2.70 -7.86
CA GLY A 447 16.91 -3.65 -7.10
C GLY A 447 15.49 -3.73 -7.66
N LEU A 448 14.84 -4.87 -7.50
CA LEU A 448 13.47 -5.11 -7.94
C LEU A 448 12.65 -5.67 -6.77
N LEU A 449 11.39 -5.22 -6.67
CA LEU A 449 10.39 -5.86 -5.82
C LEU A 449 9.21 -6.31 -6.68
N TYR A 450 8.88 -7.59 -6.58
CA TYR A 450 7.61 -8.17 -7.02
C TYR A 450 6.66 -8.08 -5.84
N ARG A 451 5.67 -7.22 -5.95
CA ARG A 451 4.72 -6.94 -4.87
C ARG A 451 3.40 -7.58 -5.19
N MET A 452 2.89 -8.39 -4.27
CA MET A 452 1.63 -9.10 -4.35
C MET A 452 0.76 -8.69 -3.18
N TYR A 453 -0.39 -8.10 -3.46
CA TYR A 453 -1.30 -7.65 -2.41
C TYR A 453 -2.58 -8.47 -2.42
N LEU A 454 -2.91 -8.95 -1.23
CA LEU A 454 -4.24 -9.41 -0.86
C LEU A 454 -4.78 -10.58 -1.69
N GLU A 455 -4.64 -11.79 -1.17
CA GLU A 455 -5.39 -12.96 -1.61
C GLU A 455 -6.88 -12.78 -1.26
N PRO A 456 -7.78 -12.70 -2.25
CA PRO A 456 -9.18 -12.34 -1.99
C PRO A 456 -9.90 -13.28 -1.02
N ALA A 457 -9.59 -14.58 -1.09
CA ALA A 457 -10.23 -15.62 -0.29
C ALA A 457 -9.92 -15.53 1.21
N THR A 458 -8.71 -15.10 1.57
CA THR A 458 -8.24 -15.01 2.96
C THR A 458 -8.24 -13.60 3.49
N LYS A 459 -8.37 -12.61 2.59
CA LYS A 459 -8.23 -11.17 2.86
C LYS A 459 -6.85 -10.80 3.43
N SER A 460 -5.88 -11.72 3.34
CA SER A 460 -4.49 -11.60 3.77
C SER A 460 -3.54 -11.74 2.58
N GLY A 461 -2.24 -11.64 2.78
CA GLY A 461 -1.29 -11.90 1.72
C GLY A 461 -1.25 -13.40 1.40
N ALA A 462 -0.89 -13.75 0.17
CA ALA A 462 -0.73 -15.14 -0.22
C ALA A 462 0.28 -15.87 0.70
N ALA A 463 0.10 -17.18 0.86
CA ALA A 463 1.08 -18.01 1.53
C ALA A 463 2.28 -18.27 0.62
N MET A 464 3.51 -18.14 1.13
CA MET A 464 4.74 -18.25 0.33
C MET A 464 4.85 -19.59 -0.43
N GLN A 465 4.41 -20.69 0.19
CA GLN A 465 4.42 -22.03 -0.42
C GLN A 465 3.38 -22.23 -1.53
N GLU A 466 2.44 -21.30 -1.67
CA GLU A 466 1.39 -21.33 -2.70
C GLU A 466 1.71 -20.45 -3.90
N VAL A 467 2.77 -19.64 -3.83
CA VAL A 467 3.12 -18.69 -4.89
C VAL A 467 4.20 -19.28 -5.78
N LEU A 468 3.98 -19.21 -7.10
CA LEU A 468 5.03 -19.53 -8.07
C LEU A 468 5.94 -18.31 -8.23
N TYR A 469 7.07 -18.32 -7.55
CA TYR A 469 7.96 -17.15 -7.52
C TYR A 469 8.38 -16.69 -8.91
N ASP A 470 8.39 -15.38 -9.10
CA ASP A 470 8.89 -14.71 -10.30
C ASP A 470 10.37 -15.04 -10.57
N ARG A 471 10.81 -14.79 -11.80
CA ARG A 471 12.17 -15.02 -12.27
C ARG A 471 12.66 -13.83 -13.06
N LEU A 472 13.97 -13.68 -13.08
CA LEU A 472 14.64 -12.56 -13.72
C LEU A 472 15.89 -13.06 -14.45
N ILE A 473 15.99 -12.73 -15.74
CA ILE A 473 17.20 -12.98 -16.54
C ILE A 473 17.78 -11.64 -16.97
N LYS A 474 19.08 -11.45 -16.78
CA LYS A 474 19.83 -10.37 -17.41
C LYS A 474 20.36 -10.85 -18.76
N PHE A 475 20.10 -10.06 -19.80
CA PHE A 475 20.66 -10.24 -21.13
C PHE A 475 21.71 -9.15 -21.39
N SER A 476 22.86 -9.58 -21.90
CA SER A 476 23.97 -8.71 -22.31
C SER A 476 24.35 -9.03 -23.77
N PRO A 477 24.79 -8.04 -24.56
CA PRO A 477 25.31 -8.33 -25.90
C PRO A 477 26.42 -9.37 -25.82
N GLY A 478 26.32 -10.45 -26.62
CA GLY A 478 27.34 -11.49 -26.65
C GLY A 478 28.70 -10.89 -26.98
N LYS A 479 29.77 -11.36 -26.34
CA LYS A 479 31.13 -10.96 -26.72
C LYS A 479 31.31 -11.25 -28.20
N ALA A 480 31.70 -10.24 -28.99
CA ALA A 480 32.16 -10.47 -30.35
C ALA A 480 33.26 -11.55 -30.28
N ALA A 481 33.09 -12.64 -31.03
CA ALA A 481 34.13 -13.66 -31.11
C ALA A 481 35.43 -12.96 -31.56
N PRO A 482 36.55 -13.18 -30.84
CA PRO A 482 37.82 -12.52 -31.13
C PRO A 482 38.32 -12.78 -32.55
#